data_AF-A0A9Q5SLL8-F1
#
_entry.id   AF-A0A9Q5SLL8-F1
#
_cell.length_a   1.000
_cell.length_b   1.000
_cell.length_c   1.000
_cell.angle_alpha   90.00
_cell.angle_beta   90.00
_cell.angle_gamma   90.00
#
_symmetry.space_group_name_H-M   'P 1'
#
loop_
_entity.id
_entity.type
_entity.pdbx_description
1 polymer ?
#
loop_
_entity_poly.entity_id
_entity_poly.type
_entity_poly.pdbx_seq_one_letter_code
_entity_poly.pdbx_strand_id
1 'polypeptide(L)' 'MPHCPACINLKKWLTKENITFTEKDIIKDLNAQKEFEDLSLKYTPTIFIEDGEEIHKFIGAPIKELEKILLSESSSK' A
#
# COMPACT_ATOMS: atom_id res chain seq x y z
N MET A 1 -2.86 -11.85 -5.98
CA MET A 1 -4.02 -12.58 -5.39
C MET A 1 -5.37 -12.26 -6.08
N PRO A 2 -5.99 -13.17 -6.86
CA PRO A 2 -7.24 -12.90 -7.59
C PRO A 2 -8.50 -12.76 -6.71
N HIS A 3 -8.43 -13.12 -5.42
CA HIS A 3 -9.55 -13.07 -4.47
C HIS A 3 -9.41 -11.97 -3.40
N CYS A 4 -8.72 -10.87 -3.71
CA CYS A 4 -8.62 -9.73 -2.79
C CYS A 4 -9.25 -8.47 -3.41
N PRO A 5 -10.56 -8.24 -3.22
CA PRO A 5 -11.23 -7.04 -3.74
C PRO A 5 -10.60 -5.74 -3.25
N ALA A 6 -10.18 -5.67 -1.99
CA ALA A 6 -9.51 -4.50 -1.43
C ALA A 6 -8.17 -4.23 -2.13
N CYS A 7 -7.37 -5.27 -2.40
CA CYS A 7 -6.11 -5.15 -3.14
C CYS A 7 -6.36 -4.63 -4.56
N ILE A 8 -7.37 -5.15 -5.24
CA ILE A 8 -7.74 -4.72 -6.61
C ILE A 8 -8.17 -3.25 -6.61
N ASN A 9 -9.03 -2.85 -5.67
CA ASN A 9 -9.51 -1.48 -5.56
C ASN A 9 -8.38 -0.50 -5.25
N LEU A 10 -7.48 -0.86 -4.34
CA LEU A 10 -6.32 -0.03 -4.01
C LEU A 10 -5.42 0.20 -5.23
N LYS A 11 -5.04 -0.87 -5.94
CA LYS A 11 -4.19 -0.75 -7.15
C LYS A 11 -4.83 0.10 -8.23
N LYS A 12 -6.15 -0.07 -8.45
CA LYS A 12 -6.91 0.74 -9.41
C LYS A 12 -6.85 2.21 -9.05
N TRP A 13 -7.05 2.55 -7.78
CA TRP A 13 -6.95 3.92 -7.30
C TRP A 13 -5.53 4.49 -7.46
N LEU A 14 -4.49 3.78 -6.98
CA LEU A 14 -3.09 4.19 -7.13
C LEU A 14 -2.72 4.45 -8.61
N THR A 15 -3.15 3.54 -9.50
CA THR A 15 -2.92 3.68 -10.95
C THR A 15 -3.68 4.88 -11.52
N LYS A 16 -4.93 5.10 -11.11
CA LYS A 16 -5.77 6.22 -11.56
C LYS A 16 -5.17 7.57 -11.18
N GLU A 17 -4.60 7.68 -9.98
CA GLU A 17 -3.96 8.90 -9.49
C GLU A 17 -2.48 9.03 -9.92
N ASN A 18 -1.98 8.14 -10.79
CA ASN A 18 -0.58 8.10 -11.24
C ASN A 18 0.45 7.98 -10.11
N ILE A 19 0.06 7.34 -9.00
CA ILE A 19 0.94 7.09 -7.87
C ILE A 19 1.80 5.86 -8.20
N THR A 20 3.12 6.02 -8.15
CA THR A 20 4.05 4.88 -8.32
C THR A 20 4.10 4.07 -7.03
N PHE A 21 4.03 2.75 -7.15
CA PHE A 21 4.07 1.85 -5.99
C PHE A 21 4.81 0.56 -6.31
N THR A 22 5.42 -0.04 -5.29
CA THR A 22 6.01 -1.38 -5.37
C THR A 22 4.99 -2.40 -4.87
N GLU A 23 4.57 -3.31 -5.74
CA GLU A 23 3.73 -4.43 -5.34
C GLU A 23 4.60 -5.60 -4.84
N LYS A 24 4.31 -6.06 -3.62
CA LYS A 24 4.83 -7.32 -3.07
C LYS A 24 3.69 -8.37 -3.04
N ASP A 25 3.60 -9.23 -4.07
CA ASP A 25 2.56 -10.28 -4.14
C ASP A 25 2.99 -11.52 -3.32
N ILE A 26 2.54 -11.61 -2.07
CA ILE A 26 2.85 -12.70 -1.13
C ILE A 26 2.41 -14.09 -1.60
N ILE A 27 1.66 -14.20 -2.69
CA ILE A 27 1.27 -15.49 -3.30
C ILE A 27 2.30 -15.96 -4.34
N LYS A 28 2.97 -15.02 -5.00
CA LYS A 28 3.88 -15.31 -6.12
C LYS A 28 5.36 -15.11 -5.75
N ASP A 29 5.63 -14.32 -4.72
CA ASP A 29 6.97 -13.99 -4.25
C ASP A 29 7.17 -14.51 -2.82
N LEU A 30 8.03 -15.53 -2.68
CA LEU A 30 8.36 -16.15 -1.39
C LEU A 30 9.11 -15.20 -0.46
N ASN A 31 9.88 -14.26 -0.99
CA ASN A 31 10.57 -13.26 -0.15
C ASN A 31 9.56 -12.27 0.42
N ALA A 32 8.62 -11.82 -0.41
CA ALA A 32 7.51 -10.98 0.04
C ALA A 32 6.64 -11.70 1.08
N GLN A 33 6.37 -12.99 0.89
CA GLN A 33 5.64 -13.80 1.87
C GLN A 33 6.40 -13.87 3.20
N LYS A 34 7.69 -14.18 3.15
CA LYS A 34 8.53 -14.26 4.35
C LYS A 34 8.58 -12.92 5.08
N GLU A 35 8.77 -11.81 4.38
CA GLU A 35 8.74 -10.47 4.98
C GLU A 35 7.39 -10.18 5.64
N PHE A 36 6.28 -10.58 5.02
CA PHE A 36 4.94 -10.42 5.59
C PHE A 36 4.75 -11.22 6.90
N GLU A 37 5.30 -12.44 6.96
CA GLU A 37 5.31 -13.29 8.15
C GLU A 37 6.24 -12.75 9.24
N ASP A 38 7.46 -12.34 8.89
CA ASP A 38 8.47 -11.78 9.80
C ASP A 38 7.95 -10.48 10.46
N LEU A 39 7.20 -9.66 9.72
CA LEU A 39 6.50 -8.47 10.23
C LEU A 39 5.20 -8.79 10.97
N SER A 40 4.86 -10.07 11.15
CA SER A 40 3.64 -10.56 11.80
C SER A 40 2.35 -9.93 11.26
N LEU A 41 2.32 -9.66 9.95
CA LEU A 41 1.16 -9.10 9.27
C LEU A 41 0.09 -10.18 9.09
N LYS A 42 -1.19 -9.76 9.11
CA LYS A 42 -2.33 -10.69 9.09
C LYS A 42 -3.32 -10.44 7.97
N TYR A 43 -3.29 -9.25 7.36
CA TYR A 43 -4.33 -8.78 6.45
C TYR A 43 -3.73 -8.16 5.20
N THR A 44 -4.40 -8.39 4.07
CA THR A 44 -4.02 -7.82 2.78
C THR A 44 -5.12 -6.89 2.24
N PRO A 45 -4.75 -5.81 1.54
CA PRO A 45 -3.39 -5.31 1.41
C PRO A 45 -2.93 -4.69 2.75
N THR A 46 -1.63 -4.78 3.04
CA THR A 46 -0.98 -3.92 4.04
C THR A 46 -0.12 -2.94 3.25
N ILE A 47 -0.20 -1.67 3.60
CA ILE A 47 0.42 -0.56 2.87
C ILE A 47 1.43 0.08 3.80
N PHE A 48 2.61 0.36 3.28
CA PHE A 48 3.63 1.16 3.92
C PHE A 48 3.89 2.38 3.03
N ILE A 49 3.86 3.56 3.63
CA ILE A 49 4.27 4.81 2.99
C ILE A 49 5.48 5.32 3.76
N GLU A 50 6.59 5.51 3.06
CA GLU A 50 7.80 6.10 3.60
C GLU A 50 7.81 7.59 3.23
N ASP A 51 7.78 8.46 4.25
CA ASP A 51 7.91 9.91 4.11
C ASP A 51 9.10 10.40 4.94
N GLY A 52 10.27 10.44 4.31
CA GLY A 52 11.53 10.73 4.98
C GLY A 52 11.89 9.66 6.02
N GLU A 53 11.85 10.02 7.30
CA GLU A 53 12.10 9.10 8.42
C GLU A 53 10.80 8.48 8.98
N GLU A 54 9.62 8.96 8.56
CA GLU A 54 8.33 8.45 9.04
C GLU A 54 7.84 7.29 8.15
N ILE A 55 7.36 6.22 8.80
CA ILE A 55 6.74 5.08 8.11
C ILE A 55 5.28 5.00 8.56
N HIS A 56 4.37 5.32 7.64
CA HIS A 56 2.94 5.15 7.88
C HIS A 56 2.51 3.74 7.43
N LYS A 57 1.82 3.02 8.32
CA LYS A 57 1.30 1.68 8.05
C LYS A 57 -0.23 1.69 8.01
N PHE A 58 -0.80 1.16 6.93
CA PHE A 58 -2.25 0.99 6.78
C PHE A 58 -2.62 -0.46 6.47
N ILE A 59 -3.81 -0.86 6.89
CA ILE A 59 -4.38 -2.18 6.60
C ILE A 59 -5.66 -1.99 5.77
N GLY A 60 -5.83 -2.81 4.75
CA GLY A 60 -6.93 -2.70 3.81
C GLY A 60 -6.68 -1.61 2.78
N ALA A 61 -7.75 -1.04 2.22
CA ALA A 61 -7.68 0.02 1.21
C ALA A 61 -8.33 1.33 1.73
N PRO A 62 -7.76 2.01 2.75
CA PRO A 62 -8.33 3.22 3.32
C PRO A 62 -8.04 4.45 2.44
N ILE A 63 -8.69 4.51 1.27
CA ILE A 63 -8.41 5.51 0.23
C ILE A 63 -8.44 6.95 0.77
N LYS A 64 -9.42 7.30 1.61
CA LYS A 64 -9.54 8.65 2.18
C LYS A 64 -8.36 9.07 3.07
N GLU A 65 -7.70 8.11 3.71
CA GLU A 65 -6.52 8.37 4.54
C GLU A 65 -5.28 8.47 3.66
N LEU A 66 -5.17 7.59 2.67
CA LEU A 66 -4.09 7.63 1.68
C LEU A 66 -4.11 8.91 0.86
N GLU A 67 -5.28 9.42 0.47
CA GLU A 67 -5.44 10.72 -0.20
C GLU A 67 -4.85 11.86 0.64
N LYS A 68 -5.05 11.84 1.95
CA LYS A 68 -4.51 12.88 2.84
C LYS A 68 -3.00 12.83 2.98
N ILE A 69 -2.34 11.71 2.69
CA ILE A 69 -0.89 11.58 2.85
C ILE A 69 -0.20 11.74 1.48
N LEU A 70 -0.73 11.06 0.47
CA LEU A 70 -0.12 10.98 -0.85
C LEU A 70 -0.50 12.16 -1.75
N LEU A 71 -1.62 12.83 -1.46
CA LEU A 71 -2.13 13.94 -2.29
C LEU A 71 -2.29 15.26 -1.52
N SER A 72 -1.98 15.30 -0.20
CA SER A 72 -1.96 16.59 0.50
C SER A 72 -0.66 17.35 0.17
N GLU A 73 -0.81 18.24 -0.80
CA GLU A 73 0.06 19.38 -1.09
C GLU A 73 1.55 19.08 -1.35
N SER A 74 1.81 18.70 -2.60
CA SER A 74 2.58 19.58 -3.49
C SER A 74 2.00 21.00 -3.50
N SER A 75 2.23 21.75 -2.43
CA SER A 75 1.99 23.19 -2.29
C SER A 75 3.11 23.77 -1.45
N SER A 76 4.34 23.49 -1.90
CA SER A 76 5.43 24.44 -1.69
C SER A 76 5.34 25.46 -2.83
N LYS A 77 4.96 26.65 -2.41
CA LYS A 77 4.88 27.95 -3.07
C LYS A 77 5.98 28.25 -4.09
#